data_AF-V7PMQ1-F1
#
_entry.id   AF-V7PMQ1-F1
#
_cell.length_a   1.000
_cell.length_b   1.000
_cell.length_c   1.000
_cell.angle_alpha   90.00
_cell.angle_beta   90.00
_cell.angle_gamma   90.00
#
_symmetry.space_group_name_H-M   'P 1'
#
loop_
_entity.id
_entity.type
_entity.pdbx_description
1 polymer ?
#
loop_
_entity_poly.entity_id
_entity_poly.type
_entity_poly.pdbx_seq_one_letter_code
_entity_poly.pdbx_strand_id
1 'polypeptide(L)'
;MGKINIKDYGNLCHWFKKLSNKKAMPLLPEKKEDRLKRFTNFSLYHIMEKYEFVPNLLLQTEYLYPTLHNNPEVLRQSYFNHHKFSSDMTNAKKGT
;
A
#
# COMPACT_ATOMS: atom_id res chain seq x y z
N MET A 1 10.04 -24.80 7.56
CA MET A 1 9.98 -23.38 7.13
C MET A 1 11.30 -23.03 6.46
N GLY A 2 11.30 -22.77 5.15
CA GLY A 2 12.53 -22.46 4.41
C GLY A 2 13.13 -21.13 4.84
N LYS A 3 14.46 -21.09 5.01
CA LYS A 3 15.20 -19.84 5.28
C LYS A 3 15.04 -18.92 4.07
N ILE A 4 14.22 -17.88 4.18
CA ILE A 4 14.05 -16.88 3.13
C ILE A 4 15.35 -16.06 3.05
N ASN A 5 16.02 -16.09 1.89
CA ASN A 5 17.27 -15.39 1.67
C ASN A 5 17.01 -13.89 1.47
N ILE A 6 17.83 -13.03 2.07
CA ILE A 6 17.61 -11.57 2.11
C ILE A 6 17.58 -10.96 0.69
N LYS A 7 18.35 -11.53 -0.25
CA LYS A 7 18.38 -11.11 -1.65
C LYS A 7 17.04 -11.34 -2.37
N ASP A 8 16.34 -12.42 -2.06
CA ASP A 8 15.05 -12.75 -2.68
C ASP A 8 13.94 -11.83 -2.17
N TYR A 9 14.06 -11.36 -0.93
CA TYR A 9 13.10 -10.40 -0.37
C TYR A 9 13.26 -8.97 -0.92
N GLY A 10 14.47 -8.60 -1.35
CA GLY A 10 14.71 -7.36 -2.10
C GLY A 10 13.93 -7.32 -3.42
N ASN A 11 13.77 -8.48 -4.07
CA ASN A 11 12.93 -8.66 -5.25
C ASN A 11 11.43 -8.74 -4.88
N LEU A 12 11.05 -9.38 -3.76
CA LEU A 12 9.67 -9.40 -3.27
C LEU A 12 9.14 -7.98 -2.97
N CYS A 13 9.98 -7.12 -2.41
CA CYS A 13 9.63 -5.72 -2.13
C CYS A 13 9.76 -4.79 -3.35
N HIS A 14 9.96 -5.32 -4.56
CA HIS A 14 10.05 -4.51 -5.78
C HIS A 14 8.79 -3.66 -5.97
N TRP A 15 7.61 -4.28 -5.82
CA TRP A 15 6.32 -3.60 -5.95
C TRP A 15 6.12 -2.57 -4.85
N PHE A 16 6.52 -2.88 -3.61
CA PHE A 16 6.48 -1.93 -2.51
C PHE A 16 7.32 -0.68 -2.82
N LYS A 17 8.57 -0.85 -3.25
CA LYS A 17 9.45 0.28 -3.63
C LYS A 17 8.89 1.08 -4.81
N LYS A 18 8.32 0.40 -5.80
CA LYS A 18 7.72 1.04 -6.98
C LYS A 18 6.48 1.86 -6.61
N LEU A 19 5.66 1.36 -5.68
CA LEU A 19 4.47 2.04 -5.19
C LEU A 19 4.82 3.19 -4.22
N SER A 20 5.82 3.03 -3.36
CA SER A 20 6.26 4.08 -2.43
C SER A 20 6.92 5.27 -3.12
N ASN A 21 7.62 5.02 -4.23
CA ASN A 21 8.31 6.07 -4.99
C ASN A 21 7.36 6.80 -5.97
N LYS A 22 6.17 6.26 -6.21
CA LYS A 22 5.19 6.89 -7.08
C LYS A 22 4.49 7.99 -6.30
N LYS A 23 4.52 9.22 -6.81
CA LYS A 23 3.73 10.32 -6.27
C LYS A 23 2.25 9.89 -6.24
N ALA A 24 1.58 10.08 -5.10
CA ALA A 24 0.17 9.79 -4.97
C ALA A 24 -0.59 10.56 -6.06
N MET A 25 -1.29 9.83 -6.92
CA MET A 25 -2.12 10.41 -7.96
C MET A 25 -3.51 10.60 -7.35
N PRO A 26 -4.01 11.85 -7.26
CA PRO A 26 -5.34 12.07 -6.71
C PRO A 26 -6.37 11.38 -7.60
N LEU A 27 -7.36 10.75 -6.98
CA LEU A 27 -8.50 10.14 -7.66
C LEU A 27 -9.39 11.19 -8.34
N LEU A 28 -9.42 12.39 -7.76
CA LEU A 28 -10.18 13.55 -8.20
C LEU A 28 -9.26 14.56 -8.88
N PRO A 29 -9.60 15.04 -10.08
CA PRO A 29 -8.89 16.14 -10.71
C PRO A 29 -8.90 17.39 -9.82
N GLU A 30 -7.75 18.04 -9.65
CA GLU A 30 -7.64 19.29 -8.87
C GLU A 30 -8.51 20.39 -9.50
N LYS A 31 -8.53 20.46 -10.84
CA LYS A 31 -9.33 21.41 -11.61
C LYS A 31 -10.81 21.05 -11.56
N LYS A 32 -11.66 22.04 -11.22
CA LYS A 32 -13.11 21.88 -11.17
C LYS A 32 -13.72 21.51 -12.52
N GLU A 33 -13.18 22.06 -13.61
CA GLU A 33 -13.64 21.78 -14.97
C GLU A 33 -13.43 20.32 -15.36
N ASP A 34 -12.32 19.73 -14.94
CA ASP A 34 -12.02 18.31 -15.19
C ASP A 34 -12.86 17.37 -14.31
N ARG A 35 -13.29 17.83 -13.12
CA ARG A 35 -14.22 17.09 -12.25
C ARG A 35 -15.61 16.96 -12.86
N LEU A 36 -16.13 18.03 -13.46
CA LEU A 36 -17.47 18.06 -14.06
C LEU A 36 -17.59 17.20 -15.34
N LYS A 37 -16.46 16.79 -15.94
CA LYS A 37 -16.45 15.84 -17.07
C LYS A 37 -16.95 14.45 -16.69
N ARG A 38 -16.95 14.10 -15.40
CA ARG A 38 -17.45 12.83 -14.88
C ARG A 38 -18.74 13.07 -14.09
N PHE A 39 -19.66 12.12 -14.19
CA PHE A 39 -20.89 12.16 -13.41
C PHE A 39 -20.56 12.22 -11.91
N THR A 40 -21.14 13.18 -11.20
CA THR A 40 -20.96 13.32 -9.77
C THR A 40 -22.16 14.04 -9.16
N ASN A 41 -22.76 13.43 -8.14
CA ASN A 41 -23.76 14.06 -7.27
C ASN A 41 -23.16 14.37 -5.88
N PHE A 42 -21.84 14.53 -5.83
CA PHE A 42 -21.11 14.71 -4.58
C PHE A 42 -20.62 16.16 -4.48
N SER A 43 -20.90 16.82 -3.34
CA SER A 43 -20.58 18.24 -3.14
C SER A 43 -19.45 18.49 -2.13
N LEU A 44 -19.11 17.50 -1.29
CA LEU A 44 -18.21 17.64 -0.14
C LEU A 44 -16.74 17.39 -0.50
N TYR A 45 -16.24 18.00 -1.57
CA TYR A 45 -14.87 17.76 -2.07
C TYR A 45 -13.78 18.17 -1.07
N HIS A 46 -13.98 19.29 -0.35
CA HIS A 46 -13.05 19.80 0.67
C HIS A 46 -12.90 18.86 1.88
N ILE A 47 -13.84 17.93 2.06
CA ILE A 47 -13.74 16.86 3.06
C ILE A 47 -13.07 15.65 2.42
N MET A 48 -13.56 15.24 1.24
CA MET A 48 -13.09 14.05 0.55
C MET A 48 -11.62 14.10 0.16
N GLU A 49 -11.04 15.27 -0.11
CA GLU A 49 -9.62 15.42 -0.44
C GLU A 49 -8.69 14.83 0.64
N LYS A 50 -9.09 14.85 1.92
CA LYS A 50 -8.30 14.28 3.03
C LYS A 50 -8.45 12.77 3.14
N TYR A 51 -9.55 12.23 2.64
CA TYR A 51 -9.97 10.84 2.76
C TYR A 51 -10.03 10.12 1.41
N GLU A 52 -9.35 10.67 0.40
CA GLU A 52 -9.36 10.16 -0.96
C GLU A 52 -8.77 8.74 -1.06
N PHE A 53 -7.95 8.34 -0.10
CA PHE A 53 -7.42 6.99 -0.02
C PHE A 53 -8.45 5.94 0.45
N VAL A 54 -9.56 6.35 1.08
CA VAL A 54 -10.53 5.43 1.72
C VAL A 54 -11.13 4.43 0.73
N PRO A 55 -11.59 4.82 -0.48
CA PRO A 55 -12.11 3.85 -1.45
C PRO A 55 -11.09 2.78 -1.83
N ASN A 56 -9.83 3.18 -2.07
CA ASN A 56 -8.76 2.23 -2.37
C ASN A 56 -8.42 1.33 -1.17
N LEU A 57 -8.44 1.88 0.05
CA LEU A 57 -8.23 1.13 1.28
C LEU A 57 -9.30 0.05 1.44
N LEU A 58 -10.58 0.42 1.29
CA LEU A 58 -11.71 -0.51 1.40
C LEU A 58 -11.63 -1.63 0.37
N LEU A 59 -11.36 -1.28 -0.89
CA LEU A 59 -11.19 -2.26 -1.97
C LEU A 59 -10.05 -3.27 -1.67
N GLN A 60 -8.92 -2.78 -1.16
CA GLN A 60 -7.79 -3.64 -0.78
C GLN A 60 -8.14 -4.55 0.41
N THR A 61 -8.86 -4.03 1.41
CA THR A 61 -9.31 -4.85 2.54
C THR A 61 -10.33 -5.91 2.11
N GLU A 62 -11.26 -5.56 1.22
CA GLU A 62 -12.26 -6.49 0.70
C GLU A 62 -11.61 -7.62 -0.11
N TYR A 63 -10.63 -7.28 -0.94
CA TYR A 63 -9.84 -8.27 -1.68
C TYR A 63 -9.06 -9.22 -0.75
N LEU A 64 -8.62 -8.71 0.40
CA LEU A 64 -7.83 -9.48 1.35
C LEU A 64 -8.67 -10.53 2.10
N TYR A 65 -9.96 -10.26 2.38
CA TYR A 65 -10.83 -11.17 3.12
C TYR A 65 -10.87 -12.62 2.60
N PRO A 66 -11.14 -12.89 1.31
CA PRO A 66 -11.15 -14.27 0.81
C PRO A 66 -9.77 -14.94 0.90
N THR A 67 -8.70 -14.16 0.73
CA THR A 67 -7.32 -14.66 0.84
C THR A 67 -7.01 -15.10 2.27
N LEU A 68 -7.40 -14.29 3.25
CA LEU A 68 -7.20 -14.60 4.67
C LEU A 68 -8.13 -15.69 5.19
N HIS A 69 -9.34 -15.78 4.65
CA HIS A 69 -10.25 -16.86 4.98
C HIS A 69 -9.64 -18.23 4.65
N ASN A 70 -8.97 -18.32 3.49
CA ASN A 70 -8.30 -19.54 3.06
C ASN A 70 -6.96 -19.78 3.79
N ASN A 71 -6.19 -18.73 4.08
CA ASN A 71 -4.90 -18.85 4.77
C ASN A 71 -4.55 -17.59 5.58
N PRO A 72 -4.80 -17.58 6.91
CA PRO A 72 -4.52 -16.42 7.76
C PRO A 72 -3.02 -16.21 8.02
N GLU A 73 -2.19 -17.24 7.89
CA GLU A 73 -0.74 -17.15 8.13
C GLU A 73 -0.03 -16.25 7.11
N VAL A 74 -0.63 -16.00 5.94
CA VAL A 74 -0.08 -15.10 4.91
C VAL A 74 0.14 -13.69 5.48
N LEU A 75 -0.82 -13.17 6.25
CA LEU A 75 -0.71 -11.85 6.87
C LEU A 75 0.39 -11.83 7.94
N ARG A 76 0.42 -12.87 8.76
CA ARG A 76 1.38 -13.04 9.85
C ARG A 76 2.81 -13.08 9.33
N GLN A 77 3.03 -13.87 8.28
CA GLN A 77 4.33 -13.97 7.60
C GLN A 77 4.72 -12.65 6.95
N SER A 78 3.80 -11.96 6.29
CA SER A 78 4.06 -10.64 5.69
C SER A 78 4.51 -9.61 6.75
N TYR A 79 3.82 -9.55 7.90
CA TYR A 79 4.16 -8.64 9.00
C TYR A 79 5.54 -8.92 9.60
N PHE A 80 5.81 -10.17 9.99
CA PHE A 80 7.07 -10.53 10.64
C PHE A 80 8.27 -10.40 9.70
N ASN A 81 8.09 -10.77 8.43
CA ASN A 81 9.13 -10.58 7.44
C ASN A 81 9.44 -9.08 7.29
N HIS A 82 8.43 -8.22 7.11
CA HIS A 82 8.65 -6.78 6.97
C HIS A 82 9.37 -6.18 8.19
N HIS A 83 8.96 -6.55 9.41
CA HIS A 83 9.61 -6.09 10.64
C HIS A 83 11.10 -6.47 10.68
N LYS A 84 11.41 -7.74 10.39
CA LYS A 84 12.79 -8.25 10.37
C LYS A 84 13.66 -7.53 9.33
N PHE A 85 13.15 -7.28 8.14
CA PHE A 85 13.89 -6.53 7.11
C PHE A 85 14.13 -5.07 7.50
N SER A 86 13.15 -4.43 8.13
CA SER A 86 13.30 -3.04 8.60
C SER A 86 14.41 -2.93 9.64
N SER A 87 14.41 -3.83 10.63
CA SER A 87 15.45 -3.85 11.68
C SER A 87 16.84 -4.13 11.09
N ASP A 88 16.97 -5.10 10.19
CA ASP A 88 18.27 -5.48 9.61
C ASP A 88 18.84 -4.35 8.72
N MET A 89 17.99 -3.64 7.97
CA MET A 89 18.39 -2.46 7.18
C MET A 89 18.84 -1.28 8.06
N THR A 90 18.19 -1.04 9.21
CA THR A 90 18.60 0.02 10.13
C THR A 90 19.94 -0.27 10.82
N ASN A 91 20.22 -1.55 11.11
CA ASN A 91 21.49 -1.95 11.71
C ASN A 91 22.64 -1.90 10.70
N ALA A 92 22.39 -2.26 9.44
CA ALA A 92 23.39 -2.14 8.36
C ALA A 92 23.80 -0.67 8.09
N LYS A 93 22.89 0.29 8.25
CA LYS A 93 23.19 1.73 8.11
C LYS A 93 23.90 2.36 9.32
N LYS A 94 23.86 1.73 10.49
CA LYS A 94 24.55 2.21 11.71
C LYS A 94 25.99 1.67 11.85
N GLY A 95 26.37 0.71 11.01
CA GLY A 95 27.70 0.08 11.01
C GLY A 95 28.69 0.66 10.00
N THR A 96 28.36 1.78 9.36
CA THR A 96 29.22 2.58 8.46
C THR A 96 29.24 4.01 8.98
#